data_AF-A0A2D2DPX1-F1
#
_entry.id   AF-A0A2D2DPX1-F1
#
_cell.length_a   1.000
_cell.length_b   1.000
_cell.length_c   1.000
_cell.angle_alpha   90.00
_cell.angle_beta   90.00
_cell.angle_gamma   90.00
#
_symmetry.space_group_name_H-M   'P 1'
#
loop_
_entity.id
_entity.type
_entity.pdbx_description
1 polymer ?
#
loop_
_entity_poly.entity_id
_entity_poly.type
_entity_poly.pdbx_seq_one_letter_code
_entity_poly.pdbx_strand_id
1 'polypeptide(L)'
;MIQTRAERDLGRVQSLRLVLYRILFTHDVTDFAGLAQTQASLIRADHDDETLERIAAALTWATTRPNFDYKSLLPHMPHSSARLYDYLCKLARAMGVA
;
A
#
# COMPACT_ATOMS: atom_id res chain seq x y z
N MET A 1 -20.95 -12.26 11.96
CA MET A 1 -19.95 -13.24 11.47
C MET A 1 -18.56 -12.74 11.85
N ILE A 2 -17.76 -13.52 12.57
CA ILE A 2 -16.41 -13.13 12.98
C ILE A 2 -15.43 -13.63 11.90
N GLN A 3 -14.82 -12.72 11.13
CA GLN A 3 -13.76 -13.09 10.19
C GLN A 3 -12.54 -13.63 10.96
N THR A 4 -11.97 -14.73 10.48
CA THR A 4 -10.78 -15.34 11.09
C THR A 4 -9.56 -14.41 10.95
N ARG A 5 -8.54 -14.62 11.78
CA ARG A 5 -7.29 -13.84 11.71
C ARG A 5 -6.60 -13.99 10.36
N ALA A 6 -6.63 -15.20 9.78
CA ALA A 6 -6.03 -15.51 8.49
C ALA A 6 -6.73 -14.79 7.32
N GLU A 7 -8.07 -14.73 7.34
CA GLU A 7 -8.85 -14.01 6.31
C GLU A 7 -8.58 -12.50 6.35
N ARG A 8 -8.44 -11.93 7.55
CA ARG A 8 -8.07 -10.51 7.73
C ARG A 8 -6.68 -10.19 7.21
N ASP A 9 -5.71 -11.09 7.43
CA ASP A 9 -4.35 -10.92 6.94
C ASP A 9 -4.26 -11.12 5.41
N LEU A 10 -5.05 -12.03 4.84
CA LEU A 10 -5.17 -12.20 3.39
C LEU A 10 -5.76 -10.95 2.72
N GLY A 11 -6.83 -10.38 3.28
CA GLY A 11 -7.45 -9.16 2.78
C GLY A 11 -6.48 -7.98 2.74
N ARG A 12 -5.69 -7.81 3.81
CA ARG A 12 -4.64 -6.76 3.89
C ARG A 12 -3.57 -6.94 2.81
N VAL A 13 -3.10 -8.17 2.62
CA VAL A 13 -2.10 -8.48 1.58
C VAL A 13 -2.64 -8.14 0.18
N GLN A 14 -3.91 -8.45 -0.10
CA GLN A 14 -4.52 -8.10 -1.39
C GLN A 14 -4.65 -6.59 -1.59
N SER A 15 -5.07 -5.85 -0.56
CA SER A 15 -5.12 -4.39 -0.60
C SER A 15 -3.73 -3.76 -0.81
N LEU A 16 -2.69 -4.30 -0.16
CA LEU A 16 -1.31 -3.86 -0.39
C LEU A 16 -0.86 -4.14 -1.83
N ARG A 17 -1.20 -5.31 -2.40
CA ARG A 17 -0.88 -5.61 -3.80
C ARG A 17 -1.51 -4.62 -4.76
N LEU A 18 -2.76 -4.25 -4.55
CA LEU A 18 -3.46 -3.25 -5.37
C LEU A 18 -2.72 -1.91 -5.35
N VAL A 19 -2.38 -1.43 -4.15
CA VAL A 19 -1.66 -0.17 -3.96
C VAL A 19 -0.28 -0.18 -4.61
N LEU A 20 0.45 -1.28 -4.44
CA LEU A 20 1.78 -1.44 -5.03
C LEU A 20 1.69 -1.57 -6.56
N TYR A 21 0.66 -2.23 -7.10
CA TYR A 21 0.52 -2.38 -8.56
C TYR A 21 0.43 -1.02 -9.27
N ARG A 22 -0.21 -0.02 -8.65
CA ARG A 22 -0.34 1.34 -9.20
C ARG A 22 1.00 2.04 -9.42
N ILE A 23 2.02 1.76 -8.60
CA ILE A 23 3.35 2.38 -8.78
C ILE A 23 4.23 1.64 -9.79
N LEU A 24 3.89 0.40 -10.17
CA LEU A 24 4.62 -0.35 -11.20
C LEU A 24 4.61 0.37 -12.56
N PHE A 25 3.52 1.09 -12.85
CA PHE A 25 3.32 1.83 -14.10
C PHE A 25 3.72 3.30 -14.01
N THR A 26 4.20 3.75 -12.85
CA THR A 26 4.68 5.13 -12.73
C THR A 26 6.13 5.17 -13.22
N HIS A 27 6.32 5.58 -14.48
CA HIS A 27 7.61 5.60 -15.16
C HIS A 27 8.59 6.67 -14.64
N ASP A 28 8.13 7.59 -13.80
CA ASP A 28 8.80 8.86 -13.58
C ASP A 28 8.87 9.22 -12.10
N VAL A 29 9.73 8.54 -11.34
CA VAL A 29 10.09 9.03 -10.00
C VAL A 29 11.41 8.41 -9.56
N THR A 30 12.49 9.11 -9.85
CA THR A 30 13.82 8.88 -9.28
C THR A 30 13.79 8.99 -7.75
N ASP A 31 12.79 9.71 -7.20
CA ASP A 31 12.48 9.78 -5.76
C ASP A 31 10.98 9.73 -5.50
N PHE A 32 10.52 9.03 -4.46
CA PHE A 32 9.10 8.98 -4.02
C PHE A 32 8.52 10.34 -3.56
N ALA A 33 9.20 11.46 -3.83
CA ALA A 33 8.75 12.80 -3.50
C ALA A 33 7.52 13.16 -4.34
N GLY A 34 6.44 13.58 -3.69
CA GLY A 34 5.16 13.92 -4.35
C GLY A 34 4.34 12.70 -4.83
N LEU A 35 4.98 11.57 -5.15
CA LEU A 35 4.28 10.37 -5.65
C LEU A 35 3.18 9.90 -4.69
N ALA A 36 3.49 9.83 -3.39
CA ALA A 36 2.53 9.38 -2.38
C ALA A 36 1.25 10.23 -2.34
N GLN A 37 1.37 11.55 -2.56
CA GLN A 37 0.22 12.45 -2.58
C GLN A 37 -0.62 12.25 -3.84
N THR A 38 0.02 12.14 -5.00
CA THR A 38 -0.67 11.83 -6.26
C THR A 38 -1.40 10.49 -6.18
N GLN A 39 -0.73 9.46 -5.63
CA GLN A 39 -1.33 8.14 -5.45
C GLN A 39 -2.47 8.16 -4.43
N ALA A 40 -2.35 8.90 -3.33
CA ALA A 40 -3.44 9.07 -2.37
C ALA A 40 -4.67 9.71 -3.01
N SER A 41 -4.49 10.77 -3.82
CA SER A 41 -5.59 11.41 -4.54
C SER A 41 -6.26 10.47 -5.54
N LEU A 42 -5.47 9.71 -6.32
CA LEU A 42 -6.00 8.73 -7.28
C LEU A 42 -6.73 7.58 -6.57
N ILE A 43 -6.18 7.06 -5.48
CA ILE A 43 -6.83 6.01 -4.67
C ILE A 43 -8.19 6.49 -4.16
N ARG A 44 -8.28 7.73 -3.65
CA ARG A 44 -9.56 8.31 -3.19
C ARG A 44 -10.57 8.51 -4.32
N ALA A 45 -10.11 8.81 -5.53
CA ALA A 45 -10.98 9.06 -6.68
C ALA A 45 -11.53 7.75 -7.29
N ASP A 46 -10.75 6.67 -7.27
CA ASP A 46 -11.03 5.45 -8.02
C ASP A 46 -11.75 4.35 -7.19
N HIS A 47 -11.95 4.56 -5.90
CA HIS A 47 -12.43 3.53 -4.98
C HIS A 47 -13.57 4.01 -4.09
N ASP A 48 -14.50 3.10 -3.78
CA ASP A 48 -15.58 3.31 -2.82
C ASP A 48 -15.06 3.32 -1.37
N ASP A 49 -15.90 3.83 -0.45
CA ASP A 49 -15.56 3.97 0.97
C ASP A 49 -15.13 2.65 1.61
N GLU A 50 -15.80 1.54 1.27
CA GLU A 50 -15.47 0.21 1.79
C GLU A 50 -14.06 -0.23 1.36
N THR A 51 -13.69 0.04 0.11
CA THR A 51 -12.34 -0.24 -0.41
C THR A 51 -11.31 0.68 0.23
N LEU A 52 -11.64 1.95 0.44
CA LEU A 52 -10.76 2.90 1.12
C LEU A 52 -10.49 2.49 2.57
N GLU A 53 -11.48 1.99 3.30
CA GLU A 53 -11.29 1.45 4.65
C GLU A 53 -10.35 0.24 4.66
N ARG A 54 -10.48 -0.67 3.70
CA ARG A 54 -9.56 -1.82 3.57
C ARG A 54 -8.14 -1.39 3.26
N ILE A 55 -7.97 -0.43 2.36
CA ILE A 55 -6.66 0.15 2.02
C ILE A 55 -6.06 0.83 3.25
N ALA A 56 -6.83 1.64 3.98
CA ALA A 56 -6.40 2.28 5.22
C ALA A 56 -5.90 1.25 6.24
N ALA A 57 -6.69 0.21 6.51
CA ALA A 57 -6.31 -0.85 7.44
C ALA A 57 -5.04 -1.61 7.00
N ALA A 58 -4.86 -1.82 5.69
CA ALA A 58 -3.68 -2.46 5.13
C ALA A 58 -2.43 -1.58 5.24
N LEU A 59 -2.56 -0.27 5.02
CA LEU A 59 -1.49 0.72 5.17
C LEU A 59 -1.05 0.84 6.64
N THR A 60 -1.98 0.98 7.58
CA THR A 60 -1.68 0.98 9.03
C THR A 60 -1.02 -0.32 9.46
N TRP A 61 -1.46 -1.47 8.92
CA TRP A 61 -0.80 -2.75 9.20
C TRP A 61 0.65 -2.77 8.68
N ALA A 62 0.90 -2.20 7.50
CA ALA A 62 2.22 -2.15 6.89
C ALA A 62 3.18 -1.26 7.68
N THR A 63 2.75 -0.10 8.20
CA THR A 63 3.64 0.81 8.95
C THR A 63 4.24 0.15 10.19
N THR A 64 3.54 -0.81 10.79
CA THR A 64 4.00 -1.60 11.94
C THR A 64 4.91 -2.79 11.60
N ARG A 65 5.24 -3.02 10.33
CA ARG A 65 5.98 -4.22 9.85
C ARG A 65 7.15 -3.89 8.90
N PRO A 66 8.18 -3.16 9.38
CA PRO A 66 9.32 -2.79 8.54
C PRO A 66 10.07 -3.98 7.92
N ASN A 67 10.02 -5.16 8.55
CA ASN A 67 10.74 -6.36 8.12
C ASN A 67 9.90 -7.33 7.27
N PHE A 68 8.67 -6.97 6.89
CA PHE A 68 7.86 -7.81 6.00
C PHE A 68 8.45 -7.83 4.59
N ASP A 69 8.40 -8.99 3.93
CA ASP A 69 8.89 -9.12 2.56
C ASP A 69 7.87 -8.58 1.55
N TYR A 70 7.79 -7.25 1.43
CA TYR A 70 6.87 -6.58 0.51
C TYR A 70 7.11 -6.94 -0.95
N LYS A 71 8.34 -7.30 -1.33
CA LYS A 71 8.65 -7.74 -2.70
C LYS A 71 7.96 -9.06 -3.04
N SER A 72 7.72 -9.95 -2.07
CA SER A 72 6.93 -11.18 -2.30
C SER A 72 5.51 -10.91 -2.81
N LEU A 73 4.96 -9.72 -2.53
CA LEU A 73 3.63 -9.33 -2.98
C LEU A 73 3.58 -9.01 -4.49
N LEU A 74 4.69 -8.51 -5.03
CA LEU A 74 4.90 -8.21 -6.46
C LEU A 74 6.35 -8.57 -6.85
N PRO A 75 6.63 -9.84 -7.17
CA PRO A 75 8.00 -10.33 -7.38
C PRO A 75 8.79 -9.61 -8.47
N HIS A 76 8.11 -9.08 -9.48
CA HIS A 76 8.70 -8.36 -10.62
C HIS A 76 8.94 -6.88 -10.38
N MET A 77 8.65 -6.38 -9.17
CA MET A 77 8.83 -4.97 -8.85
C MET A 77 10.32 -4.62 -8.78
N PRO A 78 10.78 -3.53 -9.44
CA PRO A 78 12.20 -3.16 -9.49
C PRO A 78 12.72 -2.56 -8.18
N HIS A 79 11.91 -2.52 -7.13
CA HIS A 79 12.24 -1.91 -5.84
C HIS A 79 12.44 -2.96 -4.75
N SER A 80 13.34 -2.67 -3.79
CA SER A 80 13.54 -3.51 -2.61
C SER A 80 12.37 -3.41 -1.64
N SER A 81 12.18 -4.43 -0.79
CA SER A 81 11.15 -4.42 0.25
C SER A 81 11.27 -3.18 1.17
N ALA A 82 12.48 -2.70 1.43
CA ALA A 82 12.70 -1.46 2.18
C ALA A 82 12.19 -0.20 1.45
N ARG A 83 12.42 -0.08 0.13
CA ARG A 83 11.88 1.04 -0.67
C ARG A 83 10.35 0.97 -0.75
N LEU A 84 9.78 -0.22 -0.86
CA LEU A 84 8.34 -0.43 -0.85
C LEU A 84 7.73 -0.08 0.51
N TYR A 85 8.37 -0.46 1.61
CA TYR A 85 7.97 -0.06 2.96
C TYR A 85 7.96 1.46 3.13
N ASP A 86 9.02 2.15 2.70
CA ASP A 86 9.10 3.62 2.77
C ASP A 86 7.97 4.28 1.97
N TYR A 87 7.70 3.79 0.75
CA TYR A 87 6.57 4.24 -0.05
C TYR A 87 5.22 4.04 0.67
N LEU A 88 4.97 2.85 1.22
CA LEU A 88 3.74 2.54 1.95
C LEU A 88 3.58 3.44 3.18
N CYS A 89 4.66 3.75 3.90
CA CYS A 89 4.64 4.69 5.03
C CYS A 89 4.31 6.12 4.58
N LYS A 90 4.91 6.60 3.48
CA LYS A 90 4.60 7.91 2.91
C LYS A 90 3.15 8.00 2.44
N LEU A 91 2.66 6.94 1.80
CA LEU A 91 1.27 6.85 1.36
C LEU A 91 0.31 6.81 2.55
N ALA A 92 0.62 6.07 3.62
CA ALA A 92 -0.19 6.03 4.83
C ALA A 92 -0.36 7.43 5.45
N ARG A 93 0.71 8.24 5.49
CA ARG A 93 0.65 9.65 5.92
C ARG A 93 -0.19 10.51 4.98
N ALA A 94 -0.01 10.38 3.66
CA ALA A 94 -0.79 11.11 2.66
C ALA A 94 -2.29 10.74 2.69
N MET A 95 -2.60 9.50 3.11
CA MET A 95 -3.95 9.01 3.33
C MET A 95 -4.54 9.45 4.69
N GLY A 96 -3.71 9.89 5.64
CA GLY A 96 -4.12 10.30 6.98
C GLY A 96 -4.34 9.13 7.94
N VAL A 97 -3.66 8.00 7.74
CA VAL A 97 -3.89 6.74 8.48
C VAL A 97 -2.66 6.23 9.24
N ALA A 98 -1.59 7.03 9.29
CA ALA A 98 -0.35 6.78 10.01
C ALA A 98 0.29 8.07 10.51
#